data_AF-A0A3E0GZF0-F1
#
_entry.id   AF-A0A3E0GZF0-F1
#
_cell.length_a   1.000
_cell.length_b   1.000
_cell.length_c   1.000
_cell.angle_alpha   90.00
_cell.angle_beta   90.00
_cell.angle_gamma   90.00
#
_symmetry.space_group_name_H-M   'P 1'
#
loop_
_entity.id
_entity.type
_entity.pdbx_description
1 polymer ?
#
loop_
_entity_poly.entity_id
_entity_poly.type
_entity_poly.pdbx_seq_one_letter_code
_entity_poly.pdbx_strand_id
1 'polypeptide(L)'
;MSYNDGTDQNAAANLARSSSVAVVFASDNYRHEEADSASLNLPDNQDALISAVAAANPRTIVVLNDNSAILMPWLNQVAGVFEGFHDGQVWGKAVAALLFGDANPSGHLPVTFPTSLSAVPANTQAQWPAQP
;
A
#
# COMPACT_ATOMS: atom_id res chain seq x y z
N MET A 1 -11.56 18.26 7.12
CA MET A 1 -10.55 17.28 6.67
C MET A 1 -9.21 17.79 7.14
N SER A 2 -8.44 16.96 7.83
CA SER A 2 -7.09 17.29 8.32
C SER A 2 -6.08 16.45 7.56
N TYR A 3 -4.90 17.00 7.33
CA TYR A 3 -3.83 16.36 6.58
C TYR A 3 -2.55 16.30 7.42
N ASN A 4 -1.81 15.20 7.27
CA ASN A 4 -0.47 15.01 7.78
C ASN A 4 0.33 14.30 6.68
N ASP A 5 1.59 14.70 6.48
CA ASP A 5 2.43 14.19 5.39
C ASP A 5 3.09 12.83 5.68
N GLY A 6 2.89 12.28 6.88
CA GLY A 6 3.39 10.96 7.27
C GLY A 6 4.86 10.93 7.66
N THR A 7 5.56 12.07 7.66
CA THR A 7 6.99 12.13 7.99
C THR A 7 7.30 11.89 9.48
N ASP A 8 6.32 12.17 10.36
CA ASP A 8 6.36 11.84 11.79
C ASP A 8 5.20 10.90 12.16
N GLN A 9 5.56 9.65 12.47
CA GLN A 9 4.62 8.59 12.83
C GLN A 9 3.79 8.93 14.08
N ASN A 10 4.38 9.61 15.06
CA ASN A 10 3.66 9.99 16.28
C ASN A 10 2.65 11.09 15.99
N ALA A 11 3.02 12.08 15.17
CA ALA A 11 2.11 13.13 14.74
C ALA A 11 0.95 12.55 13.91
N ALA A 12 1.23 11.66 12.98
CA ALA A 12 0.22 10.97 12.17
C ALA A 12 -0.74 10.13 13.04
N ALA A 13 -0.21 9.33 13.96
CA ALA A 13 -1.00 8.53 14.90
C ALA A 13 -1.87 9.39 15.83
N ASN A 14 -1.36 10.54 16.29
CA ASN A 14 -2.14 11.49 17.10
C ASN A 14 -3.30 12.09 16.32
N LEU A 15 -3.10 12.45 15.05
CA LEU A 15 -4.17 12.92 14.19
C LEU A 15 -5.19 11.81 13.89
N ALA A 16 -4.72 10.58 13.66
CA ALA A 16 -5.59 9.44 13.43
C ALA A 16 -6.50 9.16 14.63
N ARG A 17 -5.97 9.27 15.86
CA ARG A 17 -6.71 9.03 17.10
C ARG A 17 -7.90 9.97 17.30
N SER A 18 -7.79 11.22 16.85
CA SER A 18 -8.88 12.22 16.94
C SER A 18 -9.82 12.21 15.73
N SER A 19 -9.55 11.36 14.73
CA SER A 19 -10.32 11.28 13.49
C SER A 19 -11.35 10.15 13.51
N SER A 20 -12.48 10.32 12.83
CA SER A 20 -13.51 9.27 12.73
C SER A 20 -13.06 8.09 11.85
N VAL A 21 -12.24 8.37 10.84
CA VAL A 21 -11.63 7.45 9.88
C VAL A 21 -10.25 8.01 9.55
N ALA A 22 -9.24 7.17 9.41
CA ALA A 22 -7.93 7.54 8.89
C ALA A 22 -7.75 6.92 7.49
N VAL A 23 -7.33 7.71 6.51
CA VAL A 23 -6.98 7.21 5.17
C VAL A 23 -5.49 7.47 4.96
N VAL A 24 -4.72 6.39 4.83
CA VAL A 24 -3.27 6.44 4.63
C VAL A 24 -2.98 6.12 3.19
N PHE A 25 -2.29 7.03 2.49
CA PHE A 25 -1.77 6.79 1.15
C PHE A 25 -0.33 6.28 1.28
N ALA A 26 -0.03 5.18 0.59
CA ALA A 26 1.32 4.62 0.56
C ALA A 26 1.72 4.29 -0.88
N SER A 27 3.02 4.37 -1.17
CA SER A 27 3.56 4.14 -2.51
C SER A 27 4.89 3.41 -2.48
N ASP A 28 5.23 2.73 -3.58
CA ASP A 28 6.53 2.07 -3.74
C ASP A 28 7.65 3.00 -4.24
N ASN A 29 7.45 4.33 -4.15
CA ASN A 29 8.34 5.38 -4.65
C ASN A 29 8.66 5.32 -6.15
N TYR A 30 7.73 4.80 -6.97
CA TYR A 30 7.87 4.70 -8.42
C TYR A 30 9.07 3.84 -8.81
N ARG A 31 8.88 2.52 -8.84
CA ARG A 31 9.90 1.60 -9.34
C ARG A 31 10.36 2.01 -10.75
N HIS A 32 11.66 1.91 -11.00
CA HIS A 32 12.29 2.35 -12.25
C HIS A 32 12.58 1.16 -13.17
N GLU A 33 12.61 1.40 -14.47
CA GLU A 33 12.80 0.37 -15.51
C GLU A 33 14.16 -0.33 -15.41
N GLU A 34 15.19 0.41 -15.02
CA GLU A 34 16.59 -0.03 -15.15
C GLU A 34 17.05 -1.05 -14.10
N ALA A 35 16.24 -1.29 -13.07
CA ALA A 35 16.61 -2.20 -12.00
C ALA A 35 15.41 -2.86 -11.32
N ASP A 36 15.55 -4.15 -11.03
CA ASP A 36 14.66 -4.84 -10.12
C ASP A 36 14.78 -4.24 -8.71
N SER A 37 13.67 -4.26 -8.00
CA SER A 37 13.68 -3.84 -6.60
C SER A 37 14.26 -4.93 -5.71
N ALA A 38 15.09 -4.52 -4.75
CA ALA A 38 15.69 -5.44 -3.78
C ALA A 38 14.69 -6.03 -2.76
N SER A 39 13.48 -5.46 -2.67
CA SER A 39 12.44 -5.90 -1.73
C SER A 39 11.03 -5.62 -2.27
N LEU A 40 10.07 -6.33 -1.70
CA LEU A 40 8.63 -6.08 -1.86
C LEU A 40 8.04 -5.24 -0.71
N ASN A 41 8.84 -4.84 0.28
CA ASN A 41 8.37 -3.93 1.34
C ASN A 41 8.11 -2.53 0.80
N LEU A 42 7.24 -1.78 1.48
CA LEU A 42 7.10 -0.35 1.21
C LEU A 42 8.38 0.41 1.65
N PRO A 43 8.84 1.38 0.87
CA PRO A 43 10.01 2.18 1.21
C PRO A 43 9.71 3.20 2.33
N ASP A 44 10.75 3.88 2.80
CA ASP A 44 10.66 5.04 3.70
C ASP A 44 9.86 4.81 5.00
N ASN A 45 9.94 3.59 5.55
CA ASN A 45 9.26 3.19 6.78
C ASN A 45 7.72 3.35 6.74
N GLN A 46 7.12 3.33 5.55
CA GLN A 46 5.67 3.43 5.39
C GLN A 46 4.93 2.29 6.10
N ASP A 47 5.49 1.07 6.16
CA ASP A 47 4.90 -0.04 6.93
C ASP A 47 4.74 0.29 8.43
N ALA A 48 5.72 0.99 9.00
CA ALA A 48 5.69 1.41 10.39
C ALA A 48 4.70 2.57 10.61
N LEU A 49 4.63 3.52 9.66
CA LEU A 49 3.62 4.58 9.67
C LEU A 49 2.20 4.00 9.65
N ILE A 50 1.92 3.07 8.72
CA ILE A 50 0.61 2.43 8.60
C ILE A 50 0.26 1.70 9.90
N SER A 51 1.20 0.92 10.45
CA SER A 51 1.00 0.21 11.71
C SER A 51 0.70 1.17 12.87
N ALA A 52 1.42 2.28 12.97
CA ALA A 52 1.22 3.29 14.02
C ALA A 52 -0.16 3.97 13.91
N VAL A 53 -0.58 4.32 12.69
CA VAL A 53 -1.90 4.89 12.42
C VAL A 53 -3.01 3.89 12.71
N ALA A 54 -2.89 2.65 12.25
CA ALA A 54 -3.85 1.58 12.46
C ALA A 54 -4.02 1.25 13.95
N ALA A 55 -2.93 1.21 14.72
CA ALA A 55 -2.96 1.02 16.16
C ALA A 55 -3.68 2.18 16.89
N ALA A 56 -3.58 3.41 16.37
CA ALA A 56 -4.26 4.58 16.94
C ALA A 56 -5.73 4.69 16.51
N ASN A 57 -6.09 4.16 15.35
CA ASN A 57 -7.45 4.20 14.82
C ASN A 57 -7.80 2.89 14.06
N PRO A 58 -8.68 2.03 14.59
CA PRO A 58 -9.06 0.78 13.93
C PRO A 58 -9.88 0.99 12.65
N ARG A 59 -10.38 2.20 12.38
CA ARG A 59 -11.02 2.58 11.10
C ARG A 59 -10.00 3.20 10.15
N THR A 60 -8.86 2.53 10.00
CA THR A 60 -7.81 2.92 9.05
C THR A 60 -8.04 2.22 7.72
N ILE A 61 -8.06 2.99 6.64
CA ILE A 61 -8.09 2.50 5.26
C ILE A 61 -6.75 2.85 4.63
N VAL A 62 -6.13 1.90 3.91
CA VAL A 62 -4.91 2.15 3.16
C VAL A 62 -5.23 2.22 1.66
N VAL A 63 -4.69 3.22 0.98
CA VAL A 63 -4.75 3.35 -0.49
C VAL A 63 -3.33 3.18 -1.01
N LEU A 64 -3.11 2.15 -1.84
CA LEU A 64 -1.82 1.83 -2.42
C LEU A 64 -1.67 2.48 -3.79
N ASN A 65 -0.48 3.01 -4.05
CA ASN A 65 -0.02 3.51 -5.34
C ASN A 65 1.33 2.88 -5.66
N ASP A 66 1.32 1.69 -6.23
CA ASP A 66 2.52 0.90 -6.52
C ASP A 66 2.50 0.36 -7.96
N ASN A 67 3.61 -0.26 -8.37
CA ASN A 67 3.74 -0.81 -9.72
C ASN A 67 3.50 -2.34 -9.77
N SER A 68 3.53 -3.02 -8.63
CA SER A 68 3.40 -4.48 -8.52
C SER A 68 3.14 -4.88 -7.07
N ALA A 69 3.03 -6.18 -6.81
CA ALA A 69 2.75 -6.68 -5.47
C ALA A 69 3.74 -6.19 -4.41
N ILE A 70 3.22 -5.64 -3.32
CA ILE A 70 3.96 -5.28 -2.11
C ILE A 70 3.58 -6.21 -0.94
N LEU A 71 4.46 -6.30 0.06
CA LEU A 71 4.17 -6.99 1.32
C LEU A 71 3.36 -6.07 2.23
N MET A 72 2.32 -6.63 2.86
CA MET A 72 1.43 -5.91 3.78
C MET A 72 1.47 -6.54 5.18
N PRO A 73 2.56 -6.40 5.96
CA PRO A 73 2.63 -6.97 7.31
C PRO A 73 1.57 -6.39 8.26
N TRP A 74 1.04 -5.20 7.93
CA TRP A 74 -0.02 -4.50 8.64
C TRP A 74 -1.44 -4.84 8.16
N LEU A 75 -1.62 -5.75 7.20
CA LEU A 75 -2.91 -6.03 6.56
C LEU A 75 -4.03 -6.35 7.57
N ASN A 76 -3.71 -7.10 8.62
CA ASN A 76 -4.67 -7.50 9.66
C ASN A 76 -4.98 -6.38 10.69
N GLN A 77 -4.34 -5.22 10.58
CA GLN A 77 -4.51 -4.09 11.49
C GLN A 77 -5.47 -3.02 10.94
N VAL A 78 -5.74 -3.05 9.62
CA VAL A 78 -6.51 -2.02 8.92
C VAL A 78 -7.92 -2.51 8.58
N ALA A 79 -8.86 -1.57 8.42
CA ALA A 79 -10.25 -1.87 8.07
C ALA A 79 -10.43 -2.24 6.59
N GLY A 80 -9.51 -1.84 5.72
CA GLY A 80 -9.53 -2.16 4.30
C GLY A 80 -8.36 -1.59 3.55
N VAL A 81 -8.12 -2.14 2.35
CA VAL A 81 -7.08 -1.72 1.42
C VAL A 81 -7.71 -1.48 0.05
N PHE A 82 -7.41 -0.34 -0.56
CA PHE A 82 -7.66 -0.07 -1.97
C PHE A 82 -6.35 -0.19 -2.73
N GLU A 83 -6.31 -1.18 -3.62
CA GLU A 83 -5.23 -1.31 -4.60
C GLU A 83 -5.51 -0.40 -5.79
N GLY A 84 -4.65 0.60 -6.00
CA GLY A 84 -4.81 1.63 -7.02
C GLY A 84 -3.72 1.63 -8.09
N PHE A 85 -2.68 0.78 -7.98
CA PHE A 85 -1.51 0.80 -8.86
C PHE A 85 -1.04 2.24 -9.20
N HIS A 86 -0.59 2.53 -10.42
CA HIS A 86 -0.32 3.89 -10.90
C HIS A 86 -1.40 4.39 -11.88
N ASP A 87 -2.51 4.92 -11.33
CA ASP A 87 -3.75 5.28 -12.04
C ASP A 87 -3.78 6.63 -12.81
N GLY A 88 -2.61 7.22 -13.09
CA GLY A 88 -2.51 8.43 -13.91
C GLY A 88 -3.24 9.67 -13.36
N GLN A 89 -3.50 10.65 -14.24
CA GLN A 89 -3.84 12.03 -13.84
C GLN A 89 -5.20 12.22 -13.13
N VAL A 90 -6.09 11.22 -13.16
CA VAL A 90 -7.46 11.32 -12.60
C VAL A 90 -7.62 10.50 -11.32
N TRP A 91 -6.55 9.83 -10.87
CA TRP A 91 -6.54 8.90 -9.73
C TRP A 91 -7.24 9.43 -8.48
N GLY A 92 -6.94 10.67 -8.05
CA GLY A 92 -7.54 11.25 -6.85
C GLY A 92 -9.08 11.33 -6.91
N LYS A 93 -9.65 11.57 -8.10
CA LYS A 93 -11.11 11.56 -8.28
C LYS A 93 -11.67 10.14 -8.30
N ALA A 94 -10.94 9.19 -8.90
CA ALA A 94 -11.34 7.80 -8.94
C ALA A 94 -11.38 7.17 -7.54
N VAL A 95 -10.33 7.37 -6.75
CA VAL A 95 -10.26 6.90 -5.35
C VAL A 95 -11.38 7.51 -4.52
N ALA A 96 -11.64 8.82 -4.65
CA ALA A 96 -12.75 9.46 -3.94
C ALA A 96 -14.10 8.84 -4.31
N ALA A 97 -14.38 8.64 -5.60
CA ALA A 97 -15.62 8.02 -6.06
C ALA A 97 -15.83 6.61 -5.47
N LEU A 98 -14.76 5.82 -5.35
CA LEU A 98 -14.81 4.48 -4.74
C LEU A 98 -14.99 4.55 -3.22
N LEU A 99 -14.26 5.43 -2.52
CA LEU A 99 -14.35 5.58 -1.06
C LEU A 99 -15.73 6.06 -0.59
N PHE A 100 -16.38 6.92 -1.38
CA PHE A 100 -17.70 7.46 -1.07
C PHE A 100 -18.85 6.66 -1.69
N GLY A 101 -18.56 5.66 -2.52
CA GLY A 101 -19.57 4.78 -3.13
C GLY A 101 -20.29 5.37 -4.35
N ASP A 102 -19.76 6.45 -4.94
CA ASP A 102 -20.22 6.96 -6.24
C ASP A 102 -19.93 5.97 -7.38
N ALA A 103 -18.93 5.10 -7.18
CA ALA A 103 -18.63 3.93 -8.01
C ALA A 103 -18.37 2.71 -7.13
N ASN A 104 -18.65 1.52 -7.67
CA ASN A 104 -18.38 0.25 -6.98
C ASN A 104 -17.04 -0.35 -7.43
N PRO A 105 -16.20 -0.86 -6.51
CA PRO A 105 -14.98 -1.56 -6.90
C PRO A 105 -15.31 -2.80 -7.73
N SER A 106 -14.68 -2.93 -8.90
CA SER A 106 -14.90 -4.07 -9.81
C SER A 106 -13.60 -4.64 -10.40
N GLY A 107 -12.44 -4.19 -9.91
CA GLY A 107 -11.14 -4.70 -10.33
C GLY A 107 -10.87 -6.11 -9.80
N HIS A 108 -10.07 -6.86 -10.54
CA HIS A 108 -9.50 -8.13 -10.08
C HIS A 108 -7.98 -8.05 -10.21
N LEU A 109 -7.26 -8.66 -9.26
CA LEU A 109 -5.81 -8.65 -9.28
C LEU A 109 -5.28 -9.36 -10.54
N PRO A 110 -4.46 -8.70 -11.38
CA PRO A 110 -3.83 -9.33 -12.53
C PRO A 110 -2.57 -10.12 -12.15
N VAL A 111 -2.10 -9.98 -10.91
CA VAL A 111 -0.89 -10.62 -10.36
C VAL A 111 -1.17 -11.21 -8.98
N THR A 112 -0.38 -12.20 -8.59
CA THR A 112 -0.44 -12.80 -7.25
C THR A 112 0.33 -11.94 -6.24
N PHE A 113 -0.31 -11.56 -5.14
CA PHE A 113 0.37 -10.89 -4.02
C PHE A 113 0.90 -11.95 -3.04
N PRO A 114 2.23 -12.10 -2.89
CA PRO A 114 2.80 -13.12 -2.02
C PRO A 114 2.69 -12.70 -0.55
N THR A 115 2.58 -13.68 0.36
CA THR A 115 2.58 -13.43 1.81
C THR A 115 3.98 -13.12 2.36
N SER A 116 5.02 -13.53 1.64
CA SER A 116 6.43 -13.28 1.95
C SER A 116 7.26 -13.37 0.67
N LEU A 117 8.47 -12.81 0.67
CA LEU A 117 9.39 -12.95 -0.47
C LEU A 117 9.69 -14.42 -0.79
N SER A 118 9.72 -15.28 0.23
CA SER A 118 9.93 -16.72 0.04
C SER A 118 8.80 -17.46 -0.67
N ALA A 119 7.63 -16.84 -0.80
CA ALA A 119 6.46 -17.41 -1.47
C ALA A 119 6.39 -17.07 -2.97
N VAL A 120 7.37 -16.32 -3.51
CA VAL A 120 7.44 -16.06 -4.96
C VAL A 120 8.04 -17.26 -5.70
N PRO A 121 7.61 -17.55 -6.94
CA PRO A 121 8.09 -18.71 -7.68
C PRO A 121 9.58 -18.65 -8.04
N ALA A 122 10.14 -17.44 -8.16
CA ALA A 122 11.53 -17.16 -8.53
C ALA A 122 12.36 -16.59 -7.37
N ASN A 123 12.19 -17.12 -6.15
CA ASN A 123 12.84 -16.62 -4.93
C ASN A 123 14.37 -16.87 -4.89
N THR A 124 14.84 -17.92 -5.58
CA THR A 124 16.26 -18.28 -5.66
C THR A 124 16.73 -18.25 -7.10
N GLN A 125 18.03 -18.01 -7.31
CA GLN A 125 18.61 -17.96 -8.66
C GLN A 125 18.36 -19.26 -9.44
N ALA A 126 18.39 -20.43 -8.78
CA ALA A 126 18.08 -21.72 -9.40
C ALA A 126 16.65 -21.83 -9.98
N GLN A 127 15.73 -20.95 -9.58
CA GLN A 127 14.35 -20.92 -10.05
C GLN A 127 14.12 -19.90 -11.17
N TRP A 128 15.13 -19.09 -11.53
CA TRP A 128 14.98 -18.12 -12.59
C TRP A 128 14.85 -18.82 -13.95
N PRO A 129 14.02 -18.31 -14.87
CA PRO A 129 13.99 -18.83 -16.23
C PRO A 129 15.37 -18.69 -16.88
N ALA A 130 15.75 -19.67 -17.69
CA ALA A 130 17.00 -19.70 -18.44
C ALA A 130 18.30 -19.68 -17.60
N GLN A 131 18.31 -20.32 -16.42
CA GLN A 131 19.58 -20.74 -15.80
C GLN A 131 20.38 -21.63 -16.77
N PRO A 132 21.72 -21.48 -16.84
CA PRO A 132 22.57 -22.34 -17.67
C PRO A 132 22.53 -23.82 -17.26
#